data_AF-A0A957LG98-F1
#
_entry.id   AF-A0A957LG98-F1
#
_cell.length_a   1.000
_cell.length_b   1.000
_cell.length_c   1.000
_cell.angle_alpha   90.00
_cell.angle_beta   90.00
_cell.angle_gamma   90.00
#
_symmetry.space_group_name_H-M   'P 1'
#
loop_
_entity.id
_entity.type
_entity.pdbx_description
1 polymer ?
#
loop_
_entity_poly.entity_id
_entity_poly.type
_entity_poly.pdbx_seq_one_letter_code
_entity_poly.pdbx_strand_id
1 'polypeptide(L)'
;AQGNLEGALAYLEKAVAVYRRGRMTEVAPLEAYIGRIWIAQGELDLAWQWAHKHQLAAEDAPNYLREFEHLTLARLLIAQYRSDQKEDGLQAAKRLLDRLLLAAEAGGRTASVIEILLLQALADEAHDRLTAALPAFNSALMMAEPEYFTSLFVNEGLPVVNLLQAIIKENRAVPYAVRLLAYFETESTLTAAPQPLVDPLSERELEILNLIAAGFRNKEIAAQLVISLNTVLYHNKNIYSKLGVNKRALAIIKARELNLIQ
;
A
#
# COMPACT_ATOMS: atom_id res chain seq x y z
N ALA A 1 16.83 -7.52 -13.09
CA ALA A 1 16.73 -8.19 -11.77
C ALA A 1 15.89 -7.32 -10.83
N GLN A 2 14.56 -7.32 -11.02
CA GLN A 2 13.57 -6.81 -10.07
C GLN A 2 12.38 -7.78 -10.13
N GLY A 3 11.73 -7.98 -8.97
CA GLY A 3 11.32 -9.30 -8.46
C GLY A 3 12.27 -9.84 -7.38
N ASN A 4 13.36 -9.11 -7.08
CA ASN A 4 14.31 -9.49 -6.04
C ASN A 4 13.83 -9.01 -4.66
N LEU A 5 12.80 -9.69 -4.14
CA LEU A 5 12.30 -9.52 -2.77
C LEU A 5 13.43 -9.70 -1.74
N GLU A 6 14.40 -10.58 -2.00
CA GLU A 6 15.57 -10.80 -1.14
C GLU A 6 16.48 -9.56 -1.05
N GLY A 7 16.67 -8.86 -2.17
CA GLY A 7 17.45 -7.62 -2.21
C GLY A 7 16.77 -6.50 -1.43
N ALA A 8 15.46 -6.33 -1.59
CA ALA A 8 14.67 -5.34 -0.85
C ALA A 8 14.67 -5.64 0.67
N LEU A 9 14.52 -6.91 1.04
CA LEU A 9 14.60 -7.40 2.42
C LEU A 9 15.97 -7.07 3.03
N ALA A 10 17.07 -7.40 2.35
CA ALA A 10 18.43 -7.16 2.84
C ALA A 10 18.74 -5.66 3.06
N TYR A 11 18.18 -4.76 2.23
CA TYR A 11 18.33 -3.32 2.43
C TYR A 11 17.51 -2.81 3.63
N LEU A 12 16.29 -3.33 3.82
CA LEU A 12 15.44 -2.95 4.95
C LEU A 12 15.98 -3.48 6.28
N GLU A 13 16.48 -4.72 6.33
CA GLU A 13 17.11 -5.30 7.52
C GLU A 13 18.35 -4.48 7.94
N LYS A 14 19.18 -4.08 6.98
CA LYS A 14 20.30 -3.17 7.23
C LYS A 14 19.82 -1.80 7.75
N ALA A 15 18.72 -1.27 7.21
CA ALA A 15 18.15 0.00 7.68
C ALA A 15 17.64 -0.11 9.11
N VAL A 16 16.97 -1.21 9.48
CA VAL A 16 16.53 -1.50 10.86
C VAL A 16 17.72 -1.65 11.80
N ALA A 17 18.79 -2.33 11.39
CA ALA A 17 20.00 -2.49 12.20
C ALA A 17 20.72 -1.16 12.50
N VAL A 18 20.65 -0.19 11.58
CA VAL A 18 21.23 1.15 11.76
C VAL A 18 20.28 2.10 12.51
N TYR A 19 18.99 1.78 12.55
CA TYR A 19 17.97 2.58 13.22
C TYR A 19 18.13 2.53 14.75
N ARG A 20 18.80 3.55 15.32
CA ARG A 20 18.82 3.76 16.78
C ARG A 20 17.51 4.41 17.22
N ARG A 21 16.72 3.63 17.96
CA ARG A 21 15.48 3.99 18.67
C ARG A 21 15.70 5.26 19.50
N GLY A 22 15.43 6.43 18.93
CA GLY A 22 15.67 7.70 19.61
C GLY A 22 15.26 8.90 18.77
N ARG A 23 14.08 9.45 19.10
CA ARG A 23 13.56 10.80 18.76
C ARG A 23 12.53 10.95 17.63
N MET A 24 11.98 9.89 17.05
CA MET A 24 10.85 10.04 16.12
C MET A 24 9.76 8.99 16.39
N THR A 25 8.50 9.41 16.37
CA THR A 25 7.36 8.49 16.29
C THR A 25 7.39 7.82 14.92
N GLU A 26 7.72 6.53 14.85
CA GLU A 26 7.63 5.73 13.63
C GLU A 26 6.16 5.56 13.25
N VAL A 27 5.68 6.37 12.31
CA VAL A 27 4.29 6.29 11.80
C VAL A 27 4.12 5.14 10.79
N ALA A 28 5.22 4.46 10.42
CA ALA A 28 5.22 3.19 9.71
C ALA A 28 6.53 2.45 10.05
N PRO A 29 6.54 1.53 11.03
CA PRO A 29 7.78 0.89 11.45
C PRO A 29 8.34 0.09 10.27
N LEU A 30 9.61 0.27 9.96
CA LEU A 30 10.32 -0.45 8.88
C LEU A 30 10.12 -1.97 8.99
N GLU A 31 9.97 -2.46 10.23
CA GLU A 31 9.66 -3.86 10.56
C GLU A 31 8.32 -4.35 9.97
N ALA A 32 7.30 -3.50 9.84
CA ALA A 32 6.04 -3.89 9.24
C ALA A 32 6.12 -4.03 7.70
N TYR A 33 7.02 -3.27 7.04
CA TYR A 33 7.30 -3.48 5.62
C TYR A 33 8.00 -4.82 5.39
N ILE A 34 8.93 -5.18 6.26
CA ILE A 34 9.57 -6.50 6.28
C ILE A 34 8.49 -7.58 6.44
N GLY A 35 7.52 -7.39 7.35
CA GLY A 35 6.34 -8.25 7.49
C GLY A 35 5.59 -8.49 6.18
N ARG A 36 5.30 -7.43 5.40
CA ARG A 36 4.64 -7.55 4.08
C ARG A 36 5.49 -8.32 3.06
N ILE A 37 6.81 -8.14 3.08
CA ILE A 37 7.71 -8.87 2.18
C ILE A 37 7.68 -10.35 2.49
N TRP A 38 7.77 -10.74 3.76
CA TRP A 38 7.66 -12.15 4.16
C TRP A 38 6.32 -12.77 3.74
N ILE A 39 5.21 -12.05 3.92
CA ILE A 39 3.89 -12.50 3.45
C ILE A 39 3.89 -12.72 1.94
N ALA A 40 4.44 -11.78 1.16
CA ALA A 40 4.51 -11.90 -0.30
C ALA A 40 5.41 -13.06 -0.78
N GLN A 41 6.44 -13.42 0.01
CA GLN A 41 7.31 -14.56 -0.26
C GLN A 41 6.69 -15.91 0.18
N GLY A 42 5.56 -15.89 0.90
CA GLY A 42 4.97 -17.09 1.51
C GLY A 42 5.69 -17.54 2.79
N GLU A 43 6.62 -16.75 3.32
CA GLU A 43 7.36 -17.02 4.56
C GLU A 43 6.50 -16.67 5.79
N LEU A 44 5.37 -17.36 5.94
CA LEU A 44 4.34 -17.03 6.92
C LEU A 44 4.83 -17.19 8.37
N ASP A 45 5.76 -18.11 8.63
CA ASP A 45 6.35 -18.30 9.96
C ASP A 45 7.11 -17.06 10.42
N LEU A 46 7.90 -16.43 9.54
CA LEU A 46 8.62 -15.19 9.84
C LEU A 46 7.66 -14.02 10.05
N ALA A 47 6.61 -13.94 9.22
CA ALA A 47 5.58 -12.93 9.38
C ALA A 47 4.81 -13.07 10.71
N TRP A 48 4.53 -14.29 11.16
CA TRP A 48 3.92 -14.55 12.47
C TRP A 48 4.86 -14.20 13.63
N GLN A 49 6.15 -14.50 13.52
CA GLN A 49 7.15 -14.08 14.52
C GLN A 49 7.16 -12.55 14.68
N TRP A 50 7.07 -11.81 13.57
CA TRP A 50 6.92 -10.37 13.62
C TRP A 50 5.62 -9.92 14.28
N ALA A 51 4.48 -10.50 13.91
CA ALA A 51 3.20 -10.17 14.53
C ALA A 51 3.22 -10.39 16.06
N HIS A 52 3.81 -11.50 16.51
CA HIS A 52 3.99 -11.80 17.93
C HIS A 52 4.96 -10.84 18.63
N LYS A 53 6.10 -10.50 18.00
CA LYS A 53 7.06 -9.53 18.53
C LYS A 53 6.41 -8.16 18.76
N HIS A 54 5.53 -7.74 17.86
CA HIS A 54 4.79 -6.50 17.95
C HIS A 54 3.52 -6.61 18.80
N GLN A 55 3.20 -7.79 19.35
CA GLN A 55 1.99 -8.04 20.15
C GLN A 55 0.73 -7.57 19.42
N LEU A 56 0.59 -7.96 18.14
CA LEU A 56 -0.58 -7.65 17.33
C LEU A 56 -1.64 -8.73 17.51
N ALA A 57 -2.87 -8.31 17.77
CA ALA A 57 -4.04 -9.19 17.82
C ALA A 57 -5.15 -8.68 16.89
N ALA A 58 -5.96 -9.61 16.37
CA ALA A 58 -7.07 -9.26 15.49
C ALA A 58 -8.20 -8.53 16.25
N GLU A 59 -8.21 -8.64 17.58
CA GLU A 59 -9.16 -8.03 18.50
C GLU A 59 -8.73 -6.63 18.96
N ASP A 60 -7.48 -6.23 18.69
CA ASP A 60 -6.93 -4.94 19.11
C ASP A 60 -7.84 -3.79 18.67
N ALA A 61 -7.99 -2.78 19.53
CA ALA A 61 -8.80 -1.61 19.19
C ALA A 61 -8.15 -0.84 18.02
N PRO A 62 -8.95 -0.35 17.04
CA PRO A 62 -8.44 0.46 15.95
C PRO A 62 -7.62 1.63 16.48
N ASN A 63 -6.33 1.64 16.13
CA ASN A 63 -5.41 2.69 16.52
C ASN A 63 -4.69 3.19 15.28
N TYR A 64 -4.91 4.47 14.96
CA TYR A 64 -4.29 5.13 13.82
C TYR A 64 -2.77 4.95 13.74
N LEU A 65 -2.06 5.05 14.88
CA LEU A 65 -0.60 4.92 14.91
C LEU A 65 -0.11 3.51 14.57
N ARG A 66 -0.95 2.50 14.81
CA ARG A 66 -0.65 1.09 14.57
C ARG A 66 -1.36 0.55 13.35
N GLU A 67 -2.10 1.37 12.61
CA GLU A 67 -2.97 0.88 11.55
C GLU A 67 -2.17 0.13 10.47
N PHE A 68 -0.98 0.63 10.11
CA PHE A 68 -0.12 -0.03 9.16
C PHE A 68 0.26 -1.46 9.59
N GLU A 69 0.46 -1.68 10.89
CA GLU A 69 0.76 -2.98 11.48
C GLU A 69 -0.49 -3.89 11.44
N HIS A 70 -1.67 -3.35 11.77
CA HIS A 70 -2.93 -4.10 11.72
C HIS A 70 -3.33 -4.47 10.28
N LEU A 71 -3.10 -3.60 9.29
CA LEU A 71 -3.31 -3.92 7.87
C LEU A 71 -2.33 -4.99 7.37
N THR A 72 -1.14 -5.06 7.97
CA THR A 72 -0.15 -6.12 7.69
C THR A 72 -0.57 -7.43 8.36
N LEU A 73 -1.12 -7.39 9.59
CA LEU A 73 -1.74 -8.54 10.23
C LEU A 73 -2.92 -9.08 9.43
N ALA A 74 -3.79 -8.21 8.91
CA ALA A 74 -4.92 -8.61 8.06
C ALA A 74 -4.44 -9.37 6.81
N ARG A 75 -3.38 -8.89 6.15
CA ARG A 75 -2.73 -9.62 5.03
C ARG A 75 -2.19 -10.97 5.45
N LEU A 76 -1.52 -11.04 6.59
CA LEU A 76 -0.99 -12.30 7.13
C LEU A 76 -2.10 -13.32 7.36
N LEU A 77 -3.23 -12.90 7.95
CA LEU A 77 -4.38 -13.76 8.19
C LEU A 77 -5.02 -14.26 6.88
N ILE A 78 -5.14 -13.41 5.86
CA ILE A 78 -5.64 -13.79 4.53
C ILE A 78 -4.68 -14.78 3.86
N ALA A 79 -3.37 -14.52 3.91
CA ALA A 79 -2.36 -15.40 3.34
C ALA A 79 -2.31 -16.76 4.06
N GLN A 80 -2.44 -16.75 5.39
CA GLN A 80 -2.54 -17.96 6.21
C GLN A 80 -3.74 -18.81 5.79
N TYR A 81 -4.93 -18.19 5.64
CA TYR A 81 -6.12 -18.88 5.17
C TYR A 81 -5.91 -19.54 3.80
N ARG A 82 -5.24 -18.87 2.86
CA ARG A 82 -4.93 -19.48 1.55
C ARG A 82 -4.06 -20.72 1.67
N SER A 83 -3.18 -20.77 2.68
CA SER A 83 -2.29 -21.90 2.94
C SER A 83 -2.95 -23.06 3.70
N ASP A 84 -3.76 -22.78 4.73
CA ASP A 84 -4.27 -23.79 5.67
C ASP A 84 -5.79 -24.02 5.61
N GLN A 85 -6.52 -23.16 4.90
CA GLN A 85 -7.97 -23.17 4.73
C GLN A 85 -8.76 -23.13 6.04
N LYS A 86 -8.16 -22.58 7.12
CA LYS A 86 -8.85 -22.43 8.43
C LYS A 86 -9.64 -21.14 8.49
N GLU A 87 -10.97 -21.28 8.58
CA GLU A 87 -11.89 -20.13 8.54
C GLU A 87 -11.69 -19.11 9.68
N ASP A 88 -11.23 -19.56 10.86
CA ASP A 88 -11.04 -18.69 12.04
C ASP A 88 -10.15 -17.47 11.74
N GLY A 89 -9.04 -17.70 11.04
CA GLY A 89 -8.09 -16.64 10.68
C GLY A 89 -8.69 -15.64 9.69
N LEU A 90 -9.42 -16.13 8.69
CA LEU A 90 -10.08 -15.27 7.70
C LEU A 90 -11.19 -14.43 8.34
N GLN A 91 -11.99 -15.01 9.24
CA GLN A 91 -13.03 -14.29 9.96
C GLN A 91 -12.45 -13.26 10.94
N ALA A 92 -11.31 -13.55 11.55
CA ALA A 92 -10.57 -12.57 12.34
C ALA A 92 -10.09 -11.39 11.46
N ALA A 93 -9.57 -11.65 10.26
CA ALA A 93 -9.17 -10.61 9.31
C ALA A 93 -10.33 -9.70 8.92
N LYS A 94 -11.49 -10.28 8.56
CA LYS A 94 -12.68 -9.51 8.19
C LYS A 94 -13.17 -8.60 9.32
N ARG A 95 -13.31 -9.15 10.53
CA ARG A 95 -13.70 -8.36 11.73
C ARG A 95 -12.71 -7.25 12.06
N LEU A 96 -11.41 -7.47 11.85
CA LEU A 96 -10.39 -6.44 12.01
C LEU A 96 -10.58 -5.33 10.96
N LEU A 97 -10.71 -5.70 9.69
CA LEU A 97 -10.87 -4.77 8.57
C LEU A 97 -12.14 -3.92 8.71
N ASP A 98 -13.27 -4.49 9.13
CA ASP A 98 -14.50 -3.74 9.34
C ASP A 98 -14.34 -2.64 10.40
N ARG A 99 -13.66 -2.96 11.51
CA ARG A 99 -13.40 -1.99 12.58
C ARG A 99 -12.41 -0.91 12.13
N LEU A 100 -11.40 -1.28 11.35
CA LEU A 100 -10.46 -0.32 10.76
C LEU A 100 -11.15 0.59 9.74
N LEU A 101 -12.08 0.06 8.93
CA LEU A 101 -12.81 0.81 7.92
C LEU A 101 -13.61 1.94 8.57
N LEU A 102 -14.41 1.62 9.58
CA LEU A 102 -15.18 2.60 10.35
C LEU A 102 -14.29 3.72 10.93
N ALA A 103 -13.14 3.34 11.50
CA ALA A 103 -12.20 4.30 12.06
C ALA A 103 -11.46 5.13 10.97
N ALA A 104 -11.28 4.58 9.77
CA ALA A 104 -10.66 5.27 8.64
C ALA A 104 -11.61 6.27 7.99
N GLU A 105 -12.87 5.88 7.79
CA GLU A 105 -13.94 6.73 7.27
C GLU A 105 -14.23 7.91 8.21
N ALA A 106 -14.42 7.64 9.51
CA ALA A 106 -14.64 8.69 10.51
C ALA A 106 -13.45 9.67 10.60
N GLY A 107 -12.24 9.21 10.27
CA GLY A 107 -11.04 10.03 10.23
C GLY A 107 -10.75 10.72 8.89
N GLY A 108 -11.57 10.49 7.85
CA GLY A 108 -11.33 11.01 6.50
C GLY A 108 -10.04 10.51 5.84
N ARG A 109 -9.62 9.27 6.15
CA ARG A 109 -8.32 8.70 5.76
C ARG A 109 -8.45 7.88 4.48
N THR A 110 -8.66 8.56 3.36
CA THR A 110 -8.98 7.96 2.05
C THR A 110 -8.04 6.84 1.63
N ALA A 111 -6.72 7.00 1.76
CA ALA A 111 -5.75 5.97 1.38
C ALA A 111 -5.93 4.68 2.22
N SER A 112 -6.16 4.82 3.53
CA SER A 112 -6.47 3.68 4.41
C SER A 112 -7.78 3.02 4.02
N VAL A 113 -8.81 3.80 3.70
CA VAL A 113 -10.11 3.28 3.23
C VAL A 113 -9.94 2.44 1.97
N ILE A 114 -9.18 2.92 0.98
CA ILE A 114 -8.90 2.18 -0.26
C ILE A 114 -8.17 0.86 0.03
N GLU A 115 -7.12 0.92 0.86
CA GLU A 115 -6.35 -0.27 1.23
C GLU A 115 -7.20 -1.30 1.99
N ILE A 116 -8.09 -0.86 2.89
CA ILE A 116 -9.00 -1.73 3.65
C ILE A 116 -10.02 -2.40 2.73
N LEU A 117 -10.65 -1.63 1.83
CA LEU A 117 -11.62 -2.14 0.86
C LEU A 117 -10.97 -3.18 -0.09
N LEU A 118 -9.72 -2.92 -0.51
CA LEU A 118 -8.94 -3.88 -1.28
C LEU A 118 -8.72 -5.19 -0.49
N LEU A 119 -8.31 -5.10 0.77
CA LEU A 119 -8.09 -6.29 1.61
C LEU A 119 -9.38 -7.06 1.92
N GLN A 120 -10.52 -6.37 2.07
CA GLN A 120 -11.82 -7.03 2.21
C GLN A 120 -12.16 -7.83 0.95
N ALA A 121 -11.99 -7.22 -0.23
CA ALA A 121 -12.17 -7.92 -1.50
C ALA A 121 -11.23 -9.12 -1.65
N LEU A 122 -9.97 -8.99 -1.25
CA LEU A 122 -9.00 -10.08 -1.28
C LEU A 122 -9.33 -11.21 -0.29
N ALA A 123 -9.95 -10.88 0.85
CA ALA A 123 -10.44 -11.87 1.80
C ALA A 123 -11.66 -12.64 1.26
N ASP A 124 -12.55 -11.97 0.51
CA ASP A 124 -13.68 -12.62 -0.15
C ASP A 124 -13.23 -13.45 -1.36
N GLU A 125 -12.26 -12.95 -2.14
CA GLU A 125 -11.65 -13.71 -3.25
C GLU A 125 -10.92 -14.94 -2.74
N ALA A 126 -10.19 -14.85 -1.64
CA ALA A 126 -9.50 -16.00 -1.03
C ALA A 126 -10.45 -17.14 -0.71
N HIS A 127 -11.68 -16.81 -0.33
CA HIS A 127 -12.73 -17.76 0.05
C HIS A 127 -13.62 -18.16 -1.14
N ASP A 128 -13.12 -18.00 -2.36
CA ASP A 128 -13.80 -18.30 -3.63
C ASP A 128 -15.14 -17.57 -3.82
N ARG A 129 -15.39 -16.48 -3.09
CA ARG A 129 -16.61 -15.67 -3.19
C ARG A 129 -16.36 -14.46 -4.09
N LEU A 130 -15.98 -14.72 -5.35
CA LEU A 130 -15.65 -13.67 -6.32
C LEU A 130 -16.73 -12.59 -6.44
N THR A 131 -18.01 -12.99 -6.52
CA THR A 131 -19.13 -12.04 -6.62
C THR A 131 -19.32 -11.17 -5.37
N ALA A 132 -18.97 -11.69 -4.19
CA ALA A 132 -19.00 -10.92 -2.93
C ALA A 132 -17.83 -9.93 -2.83
N ALA A 133 -16.69 -10.22 -3.49
CA ALA A 133 -15.53 -9.35 -3.51
C ALA A 133 -15.70 -8.10 -4.40
N LEU A 134 -16.50 -8.20 -5.48
CA LEU A 134 -16.59 -7.13 -6.49
C LEU A 134 -17.11 -5.79 -5.97
N PRO A 135 -18.12 -5.70 -5.08
CA PRO A 135 -18.58 -4.42 -4.55
C PRO A 135 -17.47 -3.65 -3.81
N ALA A 136 -16.76 -4.32 -2.90
CA ALA A 136 -15.65 -3.71 -2.17
C ALA A 136 -14.50 -3.34 -3.10
N PHE A 137 -14.15 -4.22 -4.04
CA PHE A 137 -13.09 -3.97 -5.02
C PHE A 137 -13.42 -2.80 -5.95
N ASN A 138 -14.66 -2.71 -6.44
CA ASN A 138 -15.11 -1.60 -7.29
C ASN A 138 -15.07 -0.26 -6.55
N SER A 139 -15.49 -0.23 -5.28
CA SER A 139 -15.38 0.96 -4.44
C SER A 139 -13.91 1.39 -4.28
N ALA A 140 -13.00 0.45 -4.02
CA ALA A 140 -11.57 0.73 -3.94
C ALA A 140 -11.02 1.33 -5.24
N LEU A 141 -11.41 0.79 -6.40
CA LEU A 141 -10.99 1.30 -7.71
C LEU A 141 -11.51 2.71 -7.99
N MET A 142 -12.80 2.97 -7.75
CA MET A 142 -13.39 4.29 -7.96
C MET A 142 -12.76 5.36 -7.05
N MET A 143 -12.44 5.00 -5.80
CA MET A 143 -11.76 5.91 -4.88
C MET A 143 -10.29 6.13 -5.26
N ALA A 144 -9.66 5.17 -5.93
CA ALA A 144 -8.27 5.25 -6.34
C ALA A 144 -8.05 5.96 -7.68
N GLU A 145 -9.05 5.97 -8.57
CA GLU A 145 -8.96 6.57 -9.91
C GLU A 145 -8.49 8.04 -9.90
N PRO A 146 -8.97 8.93 -9.02
CA PRO A 146 -8.53 10.33 -9.01
C PRO A 146 -7.08 10.54 -8.56
N GLU A 147 -6.53 9.61 -7.78
CA GLU A 147 -5.22 9.77 -7.13
C GLU A 147 -4.16 8.77 -7.63
N TYR A 148 -4.54 7.87 -8.54
CA TYR A 148 -3.68 6.86 -9.16
C TYR A 148 -2.85 6.05 -8.16
N PHE A 149 -3.49 5.49 -7.13
CA PHE A 149 -2.84 4.62 -6.13
C PHE A 149 -2.48 3.24 -6.69
N THR A 150 -1.67 3.17 -7.76
CA THR A 150 -1.35 1.93 -8.49
C THR A 150 -0.64 0.90 -7.62
N SER A 151 0.32 1.33 -6.80
CA SER A 151 1.13 0.46 -5.95
C SER A 151 0.31 -0.32 -4.91
N LEU A 152 -0.84 0.22 -4.46
CA LEU A 152 -1.72 -0.51 -3.53
C LEU A 152 -2.28 -1.79 -4.17
N PHE A 153 -2.56 -1.76 -5.48
CA PHE A 153 -3.13 -2.88 -6.21
C PHE A 153 -2.05 -3.81 -6.76
N VAL A 154 -0.98 -3.27 -7.35
CA VAL A 154 0.07 -4.06 -8.01
C VAL A 154 0.82 -4.94 -7.01
N ASN A 155 1.11 -4.43 -5.81
CA ASN A 155 1.86 -5.17 -4.79
C ASN A 155 1.15 -6.43 -4.27
N GLU A 156 -0.16 -6.55 -4.45
CA GLU A 156 -0.92 -7.73 -4.00
C GLU A 156 -0.88 -8.88 -5.02
N GLY A 157 -0.46 -8.62 -6.25
CA GLY A 157 -0.18 -9.65 -7.26
C GLY A 157 -1.42 -10.33 -7.86
N LEU A 158 -1.31 -11.66 -8.08
CA LEU A 158 -2.28 -12.45 -8.85
C LEU A 158 -3.74 -12.37 -8.35
N PRO A 159 -4.04 -12.36 -7.04
CA PRO A 159 -5.41 -12.18 -6.56
C PRO A 159 -6.10 -10.89 -7.07
N VAL A 160 -5.34 -9.80 -7.25
CA VAL A 160 -5.87 -8.55 -7.83
C VAL A 160 -6.13 -8.72 -9.33
N VAL A 161 -5.28 -9.44 -10.05
CA VAL A 161 -5.50 -9.75 -11.47
C VAL A 161 -6.81 -10.50 -11.66
N ASN A 162 -7.10 -11.50 -10.82
CA ASN A 162 -8.37 -12.25 -10.85
C ASN A 162 -9.57 -11.31 -10.68
N LEU A 163 -9.51 -10.39 -9.71
CA LEU A 163 -10.58 -9.43 -9.45
C LEU A 163 -10.74 -8.39 -10.58
N LEU A 164 -9.64 -7.92 -11.17
CA LEU A 164 -9.66 -7.02 -12.33
C LEU A 164 -10.35 -7.69 -13.53
N GLN A 165 -9.98 -8.93 -13.84
CA GLN A 165 -10.61 -9.71 -14.90
C GLN A 165 -12.11 -9.93 -14.64
N ALA A 166 -12.49 -10.22 -13.39
CA ALA A 166 -13.89 -10.40 -13.02
C ALA A 166 -14.72 -9.10 -13.19
N ILE A 167 -14.24 -7.95 -12.71
CA ILE A 167 -14.91 -6.65 -12.89
C ILE A 167 -15.07 -6.29 -14.37
N ILE A 168 -14.04 -6.52 -15.18
CA ILE A 168 -14.08 -6.24 -16.62
C ILE A 168 -15.13 -7.13 -17.30
N LYS A 169 -15.15 -8.42 -16.96
CA LYS A 169 -16.12 -9.39 -17.50
C LYS A 169 -17.57 -9.05 -17.14
N GLU A 170 -17.82 -8.55 -15.93
CA GLU A 170 -19.15 -8.12 -15.49
C GLU A 170 -19.58 -6.75 -16.05
N ASN A 171 -18.80 -6.15 -16.95
CA ASN A 171 -19.03 -4.81 -17.50
C ASN A 171 -19.20 -3.73 -16.42
N ARG A 172 -18.60 -3.94 -15.25
CA ARG A 172 -18.40 -2.93 -14.19
C ARG A 172 -17.09 -2.18 -14.39
N ALA A 173 -16.51 -2.27 -15.58
CA ALA A 173 -15.17 -1.81 -15.89
C ALA A 173 -15.04 -0.29 -15.68
N VAL A 174 -14.28 0.08 -14.67
CA VAL A 174 -13.74 1.44 -14.53
C VAL A 174 -12.52 1.56 -15.46
N PRO A 175 -12.32 2.67 -16.20
CA PRO A 175 -11.13 2.87 -17.04
C PRO A 175 -9.81 2.57 -16.31
N TYR A 176 -9.78 2.84 -15.00
CA TYR A 176 -8.67 2.52 -14.11
C TYR A 176 -8.37 1.01 -13.99
N ALA A 177 -9.38 0.14 -13.99
CA ALA A 177 -9.19 -1.32 -13.91
C ALA A 177 -8.45 -1.87 -15.13
N VAL A 178 -8.79 -1.39 -16.33
CA VAL A 178 -8.11 -1.78 -17.58
C VAL A 178 -6.65 -1.33 -17.57
N ARG A 179 -6.38 -0.12 -17.07
CA ARG A 179 -5.00 0.38 -16.92
C ARG A 179 -4.19 -0.47 -15.95
N LEU A 180 -4.74 -0.81 -14.78
CA LEU A 180 -4.07 -1.68 -13.81
C LEU A 180 -3.75 -3.05 -14.40
N LEU A 181 -4.69 -3.64 -15.16
CA LEU A 181 -4.45 -4.93 -15.81
C LEU A 181 -3.30 -4.87 -16.83
N ALA A 182 -3.22 -3.79 -17.61
CA ALA A 182 -2.11 -3.57 -18.55
C ALA A 182 -0.74 -3.46 -17.86
N TYR A 183 -0.66 -2.93 -16.64
CA TYR A 183 0.58 -2.93 -15.84
C TYR A 183 1.06 -4.36 -15.53
N PHE A 184 0.15 -5.24 -15.12
CA PHE A 184 0.50 -6.65 -14.88
C PHE A 184 0.95 -7.39 -16.15
N GLU A 185 0.35 -7.09 -17.31
CA GLU A 185 0.72 -7.69 -18.60
C GLU A 185 2.09 -7.21 -19.12
N THR A 186 2.41 -5.94 -18.88
CA THR A 186 3.71 -5.35 -19.27
C THR A 186 4.86 -5.80 -18.37
N GLU A 187 4.61 -6.06 -17.08
CA GLU A 187 5.62 -6.66 -16.19
C GLU A 187 5.89 -8.14 -16.51
N SER A 188 4.90 -8.88 -17.02
CA SER A 188 5.03 -10.30 -17.36
C SER A 188 5.82 -10.56 -18.66
N THR A 189 5.97 -9.55 -19.53
CA THR A 189 6.51 -9.70 -20.90
C THR A 189 7.94 -9.19 -21.12
N LEU A 190 8.59 -8.56 -20.12
CA LEU A 190 9.90 -7.92 -20.31
C LEU A 190 11.11 -8.76 -19.84
N THR A 191 11.46 -9.78 -20.61
CA THR A 191 12.85 -10.25 -20.73
C THR A 191 13.60 -9.42 -21.80
N ALA A 192 13.93 -8.15 -21.53
CA ALA A 192 14.94 -7.40 -22.30
C ALA A 192 15.32 -6.06 -21.63
N ALA A 193 16.59 -5.97 -21.21
CA ALA A 193 17.40 -4.77 -20.92
C ALA A 193 16.94 -3.78 -19.82
N PRO A 194 17.89 -3.26 -19.00
CA PRO A 194 17.59 -2.47 -17.82
C PRO A 194 17.33 -1.00 -18.18
N GLN A 195 16.07 -0.58 -18.10
CA GLN A 195 15.79 0.79 -17.71
C GLN A 195 15.55 0.79 -16.19
N PRO A 196 16.20 1.68 -15.42
CA PRO A 196 15.90 1.80 -14.00
C PRO A 196 14.44 2.24 -13.88
N LEU A 197 13.58 1.33 -13.39
CA LEU A 197 12.20 1.59 -13.03
C LEU A 197 12.18 2.56 -11.85
N VAL A 198 12.37 3.84 -12.15
CA VAL A 198 11.92 4.95 -11.31
C VAL A 198 10.52 5.22 -11.80
N ASP A 199 9.55 4.68 -11.08
CA ASP A 199 8.12 4.90 -11.31
C ASP A 199 7.90 6.42 -11.37
N PRO A 200 7.45 7.00 -12.51
CA PRO A 200 7.28 8.44 -12.61
C PRO A 200 6.29 8.90 -11.54
N LEU A 201 6.57 10.08 -10.97
CA LEU A 201 5.66 10.68 -10.00
C LEU A 201 4.29 10.87 -10.67
N SER A 202 3.21 10.50 -9.97
CA SER A 202 1.85 10.75 -10.46
C SER A 202 1.58 12.26 -10.57
N GLU A 203 0.56 12.66 -11.33
CA GLU A 203 0.18 14.08 -11.44
C GLU A 203 -0.09 14.70 -10.06
N ARG A 204 -0.70 13.93 -9.15
CA ARG A 204 -0.97 14.35 -7.78
C ARG A 204 0.30 14.46 -6.94
N GLU A 205 1.22 13.51 -7.11
CA GLU A 205 2.54 13.55 -6.45
C GLU A 205 3.38 14.72 -6.97
N LEU A 206 3.31 15.06 -8.26
CA LEU A 206 3.93 16.23 -8.87
C LEU A 206 3.32 17.53 -8.35
N GLU A 207 1.99 17.60 -8.23
CA GLU A 207 1.30 18.76 -7.67
C GLU A 207 1.72 19.00 -6.22
N ILE A 208 1.74 17.95 -5.41
CA ILE A 208 2.23 17.99 -4.02
C ILE A 208 3.71 18.40 -3.98
N LEU A 209 4.55 17.83 -4.85
CA LEU A 209 5.97 18.16 -4.93
C LEU A 209 6.24 19.61 -5.35
N ASN A 210 5.43 20.18 -6.24
CA ASN A 210 5.47 21.60 -6.59
C ASN A 210 5.10 22.49 -5.39
N LEU A 211 4.05 22.14 -4.63
CA LEU A 211 3.70 22.87 -3.42
C LEU A 211 4.77 22.72 -2.33
N ILE A 212 5.43 21.56 -2.24
CA ILE A 212 6.58 21.35 -1.37
C ILE A 212 7.72 22.32 -1.71
N ALA A 213 8.02 22.45 -3.00
CA ALA A 213 9.06 23.32 -3.54
C ALA A 213 8.74 24.80 -3.37
N ALA A 214 7.46 25.17 -3.46
CA ALA A 214 6.95 26.51 -3.18
C ALA A 214 6.93 26.86 -1.67
N GLY A 215 7.33 25.94 -0.79
CA GLY A 215 7.51 26.19 0.64
C GLY A 215 6.28 25.90 1.53
N PHE A 216 5.20 25.38 0.97
CA PHE A 216 3.99 25.06 1.74
C PHE A 216 4.22 23.92 2.74
N ARG A 217 3.74 24.09 3.96
CA ARG A 217 3.71 23.07 5.01
C ARG A 217 2.64 22.03 4.69
N ASN A 218 2.81 20.81 5.18
CA ASN A 218 1.87 19.71 4.89
C ASN A 218 0.40 20.03 5.24
N LYS A 219 0.15 20.86 6.27
CA LYS A 219 -1.21 21.34 6.62
C LYS A 219 -1.79 22.31 5.60
N GLU A 220 -0.95 23.15 5.00
CA GLU A 220 -1.35 24.12 3.99
C GLU A 220 -1.59 23.41 2.66
N ILE A 221 -0.72 22.46 2.31
CA ILE A 221 -0.91 21.55 1.17
C ILE A 221 -2.24 20.80 1.31
N ALA A 222 -2.52 20.24 2.48
CA ALA A 222 -3.76 19.52 2.76
C ALA A 222 -5.00 20.40 2.53
N ALA A 223 -4.97 21.64 3.02
CA ALA A 223 -6.04 22.61 2.83
C ALA A 223 -6.21 23.02 1.35
N GLN A 224 -5.10 23.29 0.66
CA GLN A 224 -5.10 23.73 -0.74
C GLN A 224 -5.59 22.64 -1.70
N LEU A 225 -5.24 21.39 -1.40
CA LEU A 225 -5.60 20.23 -2.20
C LEU A 225 -6.90 19.56 -1.75
N VAL A 226 -7.57 20.10 -0.73
CA VAL A 226 -8.82 19.59 -0.12
C VAL A 226 -8.72 18.10 0.24
N ILE A 227 -7.61 17.72 0.88
CA ILE A 227 -7.34 16.35 1.34
C ILE A 227 -6.89 16.36 2.80
N SER A 228 -6.90 15.20 3.45
CA SER A 228 -6.41 15.10 4.83
C SER A 228 -4.90 15.36 4.90
N LEU A 229 -4.42 15.88 6.04
CA LEU A 229 -2.97 15.99 6.32
C LEU A 229 -2.25 14.64 6.16
N ASN A 230 -2.93 13.55 6.51
CA ASN A 230 -2.38 12.21 6.42
C ASN A 230 -2.23 11.75 4.97
N THR A 231 -3.15 12.14 4.10
CA THR A 231 -3.04 11.92 2.65
C THR A 231 -1.81 12.64 2.08
N VAL A 232 -1.54 13.87 2.52
CA VAL A 232 -0.31 14.59 2.16
C VAL A 232 0.94 13.88 2.67
N LEU A 233 0.93 13.37 3.91
CA LEU A 233 2.07 12.64 4.47
C LEU A 233 2.33 11.31 3.73
N TYR A 234 1.27 10.63 3.31
CA TYR A 234 1.37 9.42 2.49
C TYR A 234 2.01 9.72 1.13
N HIS A 235 1.51 10.75 0.43
CA HIS A 235 2.09 11.17 -0.85
C HIS A 235 3.54 11.61 -0.72
N ASN A 236 3.89 12.37 0.32
CA ASN A 236 5.28 12.74 0.59
C ASN A 236 6.18 11.51 0.71
N LYS A 237 5.71 10.46 1.39
CA LYS A 237 6.47 9.22 1.56
C LYS A 237 6.69 8.52 0.21
N ASN A 238 5.65 8.43 -0.63
CA ASN A 238 5.77 7.83 -1.95
C ASN A 238 6.69 8.65 -2.86
N ILE A 239 6.55 9.97 -2.86
CA ILE A 239 7.44 10.89 -3.58
C ILE A 239 8.90 10.66 -3.15
N TYR A 240 9.18 10.60 -1.86
CA TYR A 240 10.53 10.39 -1.35
C TYR A 240 11.08 9.02 -1.74
N SER A 241 10.26 7.97 -1.61
CA SER A 241 10.63 6.61 -2.02
C SER A 241 10.95 6.53 -3.52
N LYS A 242 10.10 7.12 -4.38
CA LYS A 242 10.29 7.15 -5.83
C LYS A 242 11.51 7.97 -6.24
N LEU A 243 11.78 9.08 -5.54
CA LEU A 243 12.98 9.89 -5.77
C LEU A 243 14.25 9.29 -5.13
N GLY A 244 14.15 8.18 -4.38
CA GLY A 244 15.28 7.55 -3.70
C GLY A 244 15.88 8.39 -2.56
N VAL A 245 15.06 9.24 -1.94
CA VAL A 245 15.47 10.16 -0.86
C VAL A 245 14.65 9.93 0.40
N ASN A 246 15.10 10.48 1.52
CA ASN A 246 14.40 10.38 2.81
C ASN A 246 14.20 11.74 3.50
N LYS A 247 14.55 12.84 2.82
CA LYS A 247 14.42 14.21 3.36
C LYS A 247 13.74 15.11 2.35
N ARG A 248 12.86 15.98 2.85
CA ARG A 248 12.16 17.00 2.07
C ARG A 248 13.10 17.87 1.22
N ALA A 249 14.19 18.35 1.81
CA ALA A 249 15.16 19.18 1.09
C ALA A 249 15.86 18.41 -0.04
N LEU A 250 16.19 17.12 0.20
CA LEU A 250 16.78 16.25 -0.82
C LEU A 250 15.79 15.93 -1.93
N ALA A 251 14.49 15.77 -1.61
CA ALA A 251 13.43 15.59 -2.60
C ALA A 251 13.31 16.79 -3.54
N ILE A 252 13.39 18.01 -3.03
CA ILE A 252 13.35 19.23 -3.85
C ILE A 252 14.57 19.30 -4.77
N ILE A 253 15.78 19.05 -4.24
CA ILE A 253 17.02 19.05 -5.04
C ILE A 253 16.92 18.00 -6.15
N LYS A 254 16.53 16.78 -5.79
CA LYS A 254 16.43 15.66 -6.74
C LYS A 254 15.38 15.91 -7.81
N ALA A 255 14.25 16.50 -7.42
CA ALA A 255 13.17 16.84 -8.34
C ALA A 255 13.58 17.93 -9.35
N ARG A 256 14.39 18.91 -8.95
CA ARG A 256 14.97 19.92 -9.85
C ARG A 256 16.01 19.32 -10.78
N GLU A 257 16.89 18.45 -10.29
CA GLU A 257 17.87 17.72 -11.12
C GLU A 257 17.17 16.92 -12.23
N LEU A 258 16.01 16.35 -11.91
CA LEU A 258 15.20 15.55 -12.84
C LEU A 258 14.21 16.40 -13.68
N ASN A 259 14.26 17.73 -13.59
CA ASN A 259 13.33 18.67 -14.26
C ASN A 259 11.84 18.39 -14.01
N LEU A 260 11.49 17.84 -12.85
CA LEU A 260 10.10 17.53 -12.46
C LEU A 260 9.37 18.75 -11.89
N ILE A 261 10.13 19.76 -11.44
CA ILE A 261 9.66 21.01 -10.85
C ILE A 261 10.61 22.14 -11.25
N GLN A 262 10.10 23.38 -11.22
CA GLN A 262 10.88 24.59 -11.55
C GLN A 262 11.71 25.13 -10.36
#